data_AF-A0A7S0VFW5-F1
#
_entry.id   AF-A0A7S0VFW5-F1
#
_cell.length_a   1.000
_cell.length_b   1.000
_cell.length_c   1.000
_cell.angle_alpha   90.00
_cell.angle_beta   90.00
_cell.angle_gamma   90.00
#
_symmetry.space_group_name_H-M   'P 1'
#
loop_
_entity.id
_entity.type
_entity.pdbx_description
1 polymer ?
#
loop_
_entity_poly.entity_id
_entity_poly.type
_entity_poly.pdbx_seq_one_letter_code
_entity_poly.pdbx_strand_id
1 'polypeptide(L)'
;GGGGGGGNNNNQHNGGGLNAGATTSVATMSATPSKDGVWALQNSSTKERTAQAFLRIDDEGLKAFENRIRQVLMSSGSTTFTKIANKWNTALIGLMTYYREAAIHTQELLDLLVKCENKIQTRIKIGLNSKMPSRFPPVVFYTPKEIGGLGMLSMGHILIPQSDLRYSQQTDLGVTHFRAGMTHDEDQLIPNLYRYIQPWESEFIDSERVWSEYALKKEEARVQGRRLTLEDMEDSWDRGIPRINTLFQKDRQTLPYDRGWRVRQEFKQFQMTKTNPFWWTHQKHDGKLWNLNNYRTDVIQALGGVEGILEHTLFKGTYFPTWEGLFWEKASGFEESMKYKKLTNAQRSGLNQIPNRRFTLWWSPTINRANVYVGFQVQLDLTGIFMHGKIPTLKISLIQIFRAHLWQKIHESVVMDLCQVFDQELDALEIETAQKETIHPRKSYKMNSSCADILLFAAYKWNVCKPSLIADTNDVYGG
;
A
#
# COMPACT_ATOMS: atom_id res chain seq x y z
N GLY A 1 4.73 58.30 32.95
CA GLY A 1 5.46 57.91 31.74
C GLY A 1 5.06 56.50 31.39
N GLY A 2 4.27 56.32 30.34
CA GLY A 2 3.89 55.00 29.84
C GLY A 2 5.02 54.41 29.02
N GLY A 3 5.59 53.29 29.49
CA GLY A 3 6.46 52.45 28.68
C GLY A 3 5.60 51.63 27.72
N GLY A 4 5.60 52.01 26.44
CA GLY A 4 4.96 51.24 25.38
C GLY A 4 5.71 49.93 25.17
N GLY A 5 5.08 48.81 25.54
CA GLY A 5 5.50 47.49 25.11
C GLY A 5 5.23 47.35 23.60
N GLY A 6 6.27 47.43 22.78
CA GLY A 6 6.20 47.11 21.37
C GLY A 6 5.90 45.63 21.19
N GLY A 7 4.64 45.29 20.94
CA GLY A 7 4.27 43.95 20.51
C GLY A 7 4.84 43.67 19.12
N ASN A 8 5.68 42.65 19.00
CA ASN A 8 6.03 42.06 17.71
C ASN A 8 4.75 41.46 17.10
N ASN A 9 4.02 42.25 16.30
CA ASN A 9 2.90 41.77 15.51
C ASN A 9 3.45 40.87 14.38
N ASN A 10 3.64 39.58 14.67
CA ASN A 10 3.78 38.59 13.61
C ASN A 10 2.49 38.59 12.79
N ASN A 11 2.58 39.02 11.54
CA ASN A 11 1.43 39.11 10.64
C ASN A 11 0.99 37.68 10.25
N GLN A 12 -0.10 37.21 10.86
CA GLN A 12 -0.79 35.97 10.46
C GLN A 12 -1.77 36.26 9.33
N HIS A 13 -1.68 35.49 8.25
CA HIS A 13 -2.60 35.55 7.12
C HIS A 13 -3.06 34.13 6.76
N ASN A 14 -4.35 33.98 6.43
CA ASN A 14 -4.90 32.72 5.94
C ASN A 14 -5.23 32.85 4.44
N GLY A 15 -4.72 31.93 3.62
CA GLY A 15 -4.92 31.94 2.18
C GLY A 15 -4.78 30.55 1.59
N GLY A 16 -5.75 30.11 0.78
CA GLY A 16 -5.74 28.78 0.16
C GLY A 16 -5.79 27.62 1.17
N GLY A 17 -6.31 27.83 2.38
CA GLY A 17 -6.33 26.83 3.45
C GLY A 17 -5.00 26.66 4.20
N LEU A 18 -4.05 27.58 4.00
CA LEU A 18 -2.80 27.69 4.74
C LEU A 18 -2.85 28.90 5.67
N ASN A 19 -2.53 28.65 6.94
CA ASN A 19 -2.20 29.68 7.91
C ASN A 19 -0.70 29.98 7.80
N ALA A 20 -0.36 31.16 7.28
CA ALA A 20 1.00 31.63 7.12
C ALA A 20 1.33 32.69 8.18
N GLY A 21 2.40 32.47 8.94
CA GLY A 21 3.00 33.48 9.82
C GLY A 21 4.31 33.97 9.22
N ALA A 22 4.43 35.27 8.93
CA ALA A 22 5.67 35.86 8.42
C ALA A 22 6.45 36.58 9.53
N THR A 23 7.76 36.36 9.57
CA THR A 23 8.69 37.06 10.46
C THR A 23 9.78 37.74 9.64
N THR A 24 10.09 39.00 9.93
CA THR A 24 11.16 39.75 9.28
C THR A 24 12.48 39.48 9.98
N SER A 25 13.57 39.32 9.23
CA SER A 25 14.91 39.02 9.78
C SER A 25 15.46 40.11 10.70
N VAL A 26 14.91 41.32 10.66
CA VAL A 26 15.26 42.44 11.56
C VAL A 26 14.73 42.23 12.99
N ALA A 27 13.67 41.42 13.17
CA ALA A 27 12.99 41.26 14.46
C ALA A 27 13.58 40.13 15.35
N THR A 28 14.49 39.29 14.82
CA THR A 28 15.07 38.13 15.53
C THR A 28 16.58 38.04 15.29
N MET A 29 17.38 38.48 16.26
CA MET A 29 18.86 38.49 16.21
C MET A 29 19.53 37.10 16.34
N SER A 30 18.89 36.01 15.93
CA SER A 30 19.53 34.69 15.92
C SER A 30 19.24 33.96 14.62
N ALA A 31 20.27 33.76 13.81
CA ALA A 31 20.25 32.89 12.64
C ALA A 31 20.13 31.43 13.10
N THR A 32 18.92 30.99 13.43
CA THR A 32 18.63 29.58 13.64
C THR A 32 18.63 28.86 12.28
N PRO A 33 19.23 27.66 12.18
CA PRO A 33 19.21 26.89 10.94
C PRO A 33 17.77 26.59 10.52
N SER A 34 17.50 26.71 9.20
CA SER A 34 16.14 26.56 8.66
C SER A 34 15.63 25.14 8.89
N LYS A 35 14.55 25.00 9.67
CA LYS A 35 13.77 23.76 9.75
C LYS A 35 13.13 23.49 8.38
N ASP A 36 13.04 22.23 7.98
CA ASP A 36 12.33 21.79 6.76
C ASP A 36 10.91 22.37 6.76
N GLY A 37 10.50 23.09 5.70
CA GLY A 37 9.15 23.63 5.51
C GLY A 37 8.90 25.06 6.01
N VAL A 38 9.97 25.82 6.26
CA VAL A 38 9.93 27.28 6.42
C VAL A 38 10.44 27.91 5.13
N TRP A 39 9.67 28.80 4.52
CA TRP A 39 10.10 29.47 3.28
C TRP A 39 11.04 30.62 3.58
N ALA A 40 12.16 30.67 2.87
CA ALA A 40 13.09 31.79 2.93
C ALA A 40 12.75 32.80 1.83
N LEU A 41 12.02 33.86 2.19
CA LEU A 41 11.58 34.87 1.24
C LEU A 41 12.75 35.80 0.86
N GLN A 42 13.07 35.82 -0.43
CA GLN A 42 14.15 36.62 -1.01
C GLN A 42 13.61 37.93 -1.59
N ASN A 43 14.30 39.03 -1.32
CA ASN A 43 14.00 40.30 -1.98
C ASN A 43 14.46 40.24 -3.45
N SER A 44 13.59 40.64 -4.37
CA SER A 44 13.84 40.57 -5.82
C SER A 44 15.00 41.47 -6.28
N SER A 45 15.20 42.62 -5.64
CA SER A 45 16.24 43.60 -6.01
C SER A 45 17.60 43.29 -5.39
N THR A 46 17.67 43.06 -4.07
CA THR A 46 18.93 42.84 -3.36
C THR A 46 19.38 41.38 -3.36
N LYS A 47 18.48 40.44 -3.70
CA LYS A 47 18.71 38.98 -3.61
C LYS A 47 19.05 38.50 -2.19
N GLU A 48 18.81 39.31 -1.17
CA GLU A 48 18.99 38.93 0.22
C GLU A 48 17.71 38.26 0.78
N ARG A 49 17.89 37.34 1.73
CA ARG A 49 16.78 36.70 2.46
C ARG A 49 16.31 37.65 3.57
N THR A 50 15.15 38.27 3.38
CA THR A 50 14.65 39.34 4.26
C THR A 50 13.56 38.88 5.22
N ALA A 51 12.92 37.75 4.96
CA ALA A 51 11.85 37.22 5.80
C ALA A 51 11.77 35.70 5.76
N GLN A 52 11.16 35.11 6.78
CA GLN A 52 10.81 33.70 6.85
C GLN A 52 9.29 33.55 6.99
N ALA A 53 8.70 32.64 6.22
CA ALA A 53 7.28 32.29 6.33
C ALA A 53 7.11 30.87 6.88
N PHE A 54 6.42 30.78 8.02
CA PHE A 54 6.02 29.53 8.65
C PHE A 54 4.65 29.13 8.15
N LEU A 55 4.54 27.92 7.60
CA LEU A 55 3.31 27.41 7.00
C LEU A 55 2.68 26.36 7.89
N ARG A 56 1.38 26.52 8.16
CA ARG A 56 0.56 25.55 8.87
C ARG A 56 -0.76 25.35 8.14
N ILE A 57 -1.35 24.17 8.28
CA ILE A 57 -2.66 23.87 7.67
C ILE A 57 -3.76 24.45 8.55
N ASP A 58 -4.78 25.00 7.91
CA ASP A 58 -5.94 25.54 8.60
C ASP A 58 -6.86 24.46 9.19
N ASP A 59 -7.56 24.79 10.29
CA ASP A 59 -8.44 23.87 11.00
C ASP A 59 -9.61 23.38 10.13
N GLU A 60 -10.08 24.22 9.20
CA GLU A 60 -11.08 23.83 8.22
C GLU A 60 -10.56 22.74 7.28
N GLY A 61 -9.29 22.85 6.84
CA GLY A 61 -8.61 21.84 6.03
C GLY A 61 -8.50 20.50 6.76
N LEU A 62 -8.17 20.52 8.06
CA LEU A 62 -8.11 19.34 8.91
C LEU A 62 -9.48 18.66 9.02
N LYS A 63 -10.52 19.42 9.34
CA LYS A 63 -11.90 18.91 9.48
C LYS A 63 -12.44 18.38 8.15
N ALA A 64 -12.16 19.05 7.03
CA ALA A 64 -12.54 18.61 5.71
C ALA A 64 -11.93 17.23 5.37
N PHE A 65 -10.65 17.04 5.69
CA PHE A 65 -9.99 15.74 5.52
C PHE A 65 -10.60 14.66 6.42
N GLU A 66 -10.82 14.94 7.71
CA GLU A 66 -11.47 13.98 8.62
C GLU A 66 -12.86 13.57 8.11
N ASN A 67 -13.68 14.54 7.71
CA ASN A 67 -15.01 14.31 7.18
C ASN A 67 -14.97 13.49 5.89
N ARG A 68 -13.98 13.74 5.03
CA ARG A 68 -13.77 12.92 3.82
C ARG A 68 -13.47 11.47 4.17
N ILE A 69 -12.60 11.20 5.13
CA ILE A 69 -12.30 9.83 5.57
C ILE A 69 -13.53 9.18 6.23
N ARG A 70 -14.29 9.94 7.03
CA ARG A 70 -15.56 9.47 7.61
C ARG A 70 -16.56 9.06 6.52
N GLN A 71 -16.69 9.87 5.46
CA GLN A 71 -17.53 9.55 4.30
C GLN A 71 -17.06 8.28 3.58
N VAL A 72 -15.74 8.09 3.43
CA VAL A 72 -15.18 6.85 2.87
C VAL A 72 -15.61 5.65 3.72
N LEU A 73 -15.50 5.72 5.05
CA LEU A 73 -15.87 4.64 5.96
C LEU A 73 -17.38 4.33 5.92
N MET A 74 -18.23 5.37 5.95
CA MET A 74 -19.70 5.21 5.89
C MET A 74 -20.18 4.63 4.56
N SER A 75 -19.54 5.02 3.45
CA SER A 75 -19.88 4.52 2.10
C SER A 75 -19.31 3.13 1.78
N SER A 76 -18.59 2.49 2.71
CA SER A 76 -17.85 1.24 2.48
C SER A 76 -18.55 0.00 3.06
N GLY A 77 -19.89 -0.01 3.11
CA GLY A 77 -20.72 -1.09 3.67
C GLY A 77 -20.36 -2.49 3.16
N SER A 78 -20.48 -2.73 1.84
CA SER A 78 -20.11 -4.00 1.18
C SER A 78 -19.18 -3.78 -0.02
N THR A 79 -18.31 -2.78 0.04
CA THR A 79 -17.35 -2.49 -1.03
C THR A 79 -16.14 -3.42 -0.96
N THR A 80 -15.38 -3.49 -2.06
CA THR A 80 -14.13 -4.25 -2.09
C THR A 80 -13.04 -3.56 -1.26
N PHE A 81 -12.15 -4.33 -0.62
CA PHE A 81 -11.03 -3.77 0.15
C PHE A 81 -10.14 -2.87 -0.70
N THR A 82 -9.91 -3.24 -1.95
CA THR A 82 -9.17 -2.44 -2.93
C THR A 82 -9.83 -1.08 -3.19
N LYS A 83 -11.17 -1.00 -3.25
CA LYS A 83 -11.88 0.28 -3.41
C LYS A 83 -11.74 1.17 -2.17
N ILE A 84 -11.71 0.58 -0.97
CA ILE A 84 -11.48 1.32 0.28
C ILE A 84 -10.06 1.91 0.27
N ALA A 85 -9.04 1.09 0.00
CA ALA A 85 -7.64 1.52 -0.10
C ALA A 85 -7.46 2.59 -1.19
N ASN A 86 -8.10 2.45 -2.35
CA ASN A 86 -8.04 3.45 -3.43
C ASN A 86 -8.64 4.80 -3.01
N LYS A 87 -9.77 4.80 -2.31
CA LYS A 87 -10.39 6.03 -1.80
C LYS A 87 -9.51 6.71 -0.76
N TRP A 88 -8.87 5.93 0.12
CA TRP A 88 -7.84 6.42 1.05
C TRP A 88 -6.66 7.05 0.30
N ASN A 89 -6.02 6.31 -0.61
CA ASN A 89 -4.88 6.81 -1.38
C ASN A 89 -5.22 8.11 -2.13
N THR A 90 -6.41 8.18 -2.73
CA THR A 90 -6.84 9.37 -3.47
C THR A 90 -7.03 10.59 -2.55
N ALA A 91 -7.59 10.37 -1.35
CA ALA A 91 -7.73 11.45 -0.35
C ALA A 91 -6.37 11.87 0.22
N LEU A 92 -5.51 10.91 0.56
CA LEU A 92 -4.18 11.15 1.12
C LEU A 92 -3.27 11.88 0.13
N ILE A 93 -3.20 11.43 -1.13
CA ILE A 93 -2.44 12.13 -2.18
C ILE A 93 -2.98 13.54 -2.36
N GLY A 94 -4.31 13.71 -2.44
CA GLY A 94 -4.91 15.04 -2.60
C GLY A 94 -4.53 16.02 -1.49
N LEU A 95 -4.50 15.54 -0.24
CA LEU A 95 -4.03 16.32 0.91
C LEU A 95 -2.54 16.63 0.82
N MET A 96 -1.71 15.59 0.68
CA MET A 96 -0.24 15.70 0.77
C MET A 96 0.36 16.46 -0.41
N THR A 97 -0.21 16.34 -1.61
CA THR A 97 0.29 17.05 -2.81
C THR A 97 -0.14 18.52 -2.85
N TYR A 98 -1.22 18.87 -2.15
CA TYR A 98 -1.66 20.25 -2.01
C TYR A 98 -0.88 20.99 -0.92
N TYR A 99 -0.81 20.43 0.29
CA TYR A 99 -0.19 21.10 1.44
C TYR A 99 1.32 20.86 1.57
N ARG A 100 1.86 19.77 1.00
CA ARG A 100 3.29 19.41 0.98
C ARG A 100 4.01 19.65 2.31
N GLU A 101 4.90 20.63 2.41
CA GLU A 101 5.69 20.89 3.63
C GLU A 101 4.88 21.36 4.84
N ALA A 102 3.73 22.01 4.64
CA ALA A 102 2.88 22.47 5.74
C ALA A 102 2.29 21.30 6.55
N ALA A 103 2.23 20.11 5.95
CA ALA A 103 1.73 18.90 6.60
C ALA A 103 2.65 18.41 7.73
N ILE A 104 3.95 18.66 7.66
CA ILE A 104 4.90 18.25 8.71
C ILE A 104 4.84 19.17 9.92
N HIS A 105 4.68 20.47 9.71
CA HIS A 105 4.61 21.46 10.79
C HIS A 105 3.32 21.38 11.60
N THR A 106 2.28 20.80 11.01
CA THR A 106 0.97 20.67 11.67
C THR A 106 0.90 19.35 12.43
N GLN A 107 1.33 19.33 13.69
CA GLN A 107 1.33 18.12 14.53
C GLN A 107 -0.06 17.49 14.66
N GLU A 108 -1.11 18.31 14.73
CA GLU A 108 -2.50 17.82 14.81
C GLU A 108 -2.91 17.05 13.56
N LEU A 109 -2.36 17.42 12.40
CA LEU A 109 -2.58 16.67 11.17
C LEU A 109 -1.89 15.31 11.24
N LEU A 110 -0.66 15.23 11.73
CA LEU A 110 0.08 13.97 11.85
C LEU A 110 -0.69 12.98 12.75
N ASP A 111 -1.23 13.47 13.87
CA ASP A 111 -2.09 12.69 14.76
C ASP A 111 -3.38 12.23 14.07
N LEU A 112 -4.01 13.13 13.29
CA LEU A 112 -5.21 12.82 12.54
C LEU A 112 -4.95 11.77 11.45
N LEU A 113 -3.83 11.87 10.73
CA LEU A 113 -3.42 10.94 9.68
C LEU A 113 -3.24 9.52 10.23
N VAL A 114 -2.52 9.38 11.35
CA VAL A 114 -2.34 8.10 12.05
C VAL A 114 -3.68 7.51 12.47
N LYS A 115 -4.57 8.32 13.06
CA LYS A 115 -5.92 7.86 13.47
C LYS A 115 -6.75 7.42 12.26
N CYS A 116 -6.72 8.18 11.18
CA CYS A 116 -7.48 7.88 9.96
C CYS A 116 -6.96 6.63 9.25
N GLU A 117 -5.64 6.45 9.14
CA GLU A 117 -5.01 5.26 8.55
C GLU A 117 -5.39 4.01 9.35
N ASN A 118 -5.29 4.05 10.68
CA ASN A 118 -5.73 2.98 11.56
C ASN A 118 -7.22 2.67 11.43
N LYS A 119 -8.10 3.67 11.27
CA LYS A 119 -9.55 3.46 11.04
C LYS A 119 -9.80 2.75 9.71
N ILE A 120 -9.09 3.11 8.63
CA ILE A 120 -9.19 2.45 7.33
C ILE A 120 -8.73 1.00 7.42
N GLN A 121 -7.57 0.73 8.02
CA GLN A 121 -7.10 -0.64 8.25
C GLN A 121 -8.11 -1.44 9.09
N THR A 122 -8.61 -0.86 10.17
CA THR A 122 -9.61 -1.49 11.04
C THR A 122 -10.89 -1.84 10.29
N ARG A 123 -11.31 -1.00 9.33
CA ARG A 123 -12.47 -1.31 8.47
C ARG A 123 -12.23 -2.56 7.61
N ILE A 124 -11.02 -2.72 7.07
CA ILE A 124 -10.64 -3.90 6.28
C ILE A 124 -10.55 -5.14 7.17
N LYS A 125 -9.93 -5.02 8.35
CA LYS A 125 -9.87 -6.05 9.40
C LYS A 125 -11.28 -6.55 9.78
N ILE A 126 -12.21 -5.64 10.06
CA ILE A 126 -13.63 -5.98 10.34
C ILE A 126 -14.28 -6.72 9.15
N GLY A 127 -13.94 -6.36 7.92
CA GLY A 127 -14.44 -7.05 6.72
C GLY A 127 -14.01 -8.52 6.63
N LEU A 128 -12.94 -8.91 7.32
CA LEU A 128 -12.45 -10.29 7.45
C LEU A 128 -12.86 -10.94 8.78
N ASN A 129 -13.71 -10.27 9.57
CA ASN A 129 -14.19 -10.73 10.86
C ASN A 129 -13.06 -10.99 11.89
N SER A 130 -11.98 -10.21 11.84
CA SER A 130 -10.90 -10.26 12.83
C SER A 130 -10.26 -8.89 13.02
N LYS A 131 -9.88 -8.54 14.25
CA LYS A 131 -9.09 -7.33 14.54
C LYS A 131 -7.66 -7.63 15.01
N MET A 132 -7.29 -8.91 15.06
CA MET A 132 -6.05 -9.37 15.68
C MET A 132 -4.82 -8.89 14.89
N PRO A 133 -3.91 -8.11 15.49
CA PRO A 133 -2.74 -7.58 14.79
C PRO A 133 -1.87 -8.64 14.12
N SER A 134 -1.67 -9.80 14.76
CA SER A 134 -0.82 -10.88 14.23
C SER A 134 -1.29 -11.45 12.87
N ARG A 135 -2.59 -11.34 12.53
CA ARG A 135 -3.12 -11.77 11.23
C ARG A 135 -2.98 -10.74 10.13
N PHE A 136 -2.66 -9.51 10.51
CA PHE A 136 -2.63 -8.35 9.63
C PHE A 136 -1.32 -7.59 9.76
N PRO A 137 -0.18 -8.24 9.43
CA PRO A 137 1.08 -7.54 9.32
C PRO A 137 1.01 -6.43 8.25
N PRO A 138 1.88 -5.40 8.32
CA PRO A 138 1.89 -4.28 7.38
C PRO A 138 1.91 -4.71 5.90
N VAL A 139 2.61 -5.81 5.59
CA VAL A 139 2.70 -6.40 4.24
C VAL A 139 1.34 -6.61 3.58
N VAL A 140 0.28 -6.98 4.33
CA VAL A 140 -1.07 -7.20 3.77
C VAL A 140 -1.69 -5.89 3.24
N PHE A 141 -1.35 -4.74 3.82
CA PHE A 141 -1.90 -3.44 3.46
C PHE A 141 -1.05 -2.71 2.41
N TYR A 142 0.27 -2.70 2.60
CA TYR A 142 1.18 -1.84 1.82
C TYR A 142 1.72 -2.49 0.55
N THR A 143 1.70 -3.83 0.46
CA THR A 143 2.13 -4.53 -0.75
C THR A 143 1.39 -3.99 -1.98
N PRO A 144 2.10 -3.69 -3.09
CA PRO A 144 1.48 -3.21 -4.32
C PRO A 144 0.44 -4.18 -4.88
N LYS A 145 -0.49 -3.64 -5.68
CA LYS A 145 -1.61 -4.44 -6.21
C LYS A 145 -1.15 -5.51 -7.20
N GLU A 146 -0.01 -5.29 -7.83
CA GLU A 146 0.62 -6.19 -8.79
C GLU A 146 1.13 -7.47 -8.11
N ILE A 147 1.31 -7.47 -6.78
CA ILE A 147 1.72 -8.65 -5.97
C ILE A 147 0.53 -9.12 -5.10
N GLY A 148 -0.70 -8.69 -5.44
CA GLY A 148 -1.93 -9.12 -4.75
C GLY A 148 -2.24 -8.39 -3.44
N GLY A 149 -1.48 -7.34 -3.09
CA GLY A 149 -1.77 -6.48 -1.94
C GLY A 149 -2.81 -5.41 -2.22
N LEU A 150 -3.04 -4.53 -1.24
CA LEU A 150 -3.99 -3.41 -1.38
C LEU A 150 -3.35 -2.17 -2.01
N GLY A 151 -2.03 -2.07 -1.98
CA GLY A 151 -1.26 -0.89 -2.40
C GLY A 151 -1.68 0.36 -1.63
N MET A 152 -1.94 0.23 -0.33
CA MET A 152 -2.28 1.37 0.52
C MET A 152 -1.04 2.27 0.67
N LEU A 153 -1.21 3.58 0.64
CA LEU A 153 -0.13 4.53 0.90
C LEU A 153 -0.07 4.84 2.40
N SER A 154 1.13 4.94 2.95
CA SER A 154 1.34 5.23 4.37
C SER A 154 1.81 6.66 4.62
N MET A 155 1.24 7.25 5.66
CA MET A 155 1.71 8.49 6.27
C MET A 155 1.71 8.37 7.82
N GLY A 156 1.30 7.21 8.36
CA GLY A 156 1.16 6.96 9.80
C GLY A 156 2.34 6.27 10.47
N HIS A 157 3.25 5.64 9.71
CA HIS A 157 4.51 5.07 10.24
C HIS A 157 5.56 6.17 10.43
N ILE A 158 5.23 7.15 11.26
CA ILE A 158 6.05 8.33 11.54
C ILE A 158 6.32 8.43 13.03
N LEU A 159 7.48 8.99 13.37
CA LEU A 159 7.77 9.48 14.70
C LEU A 159 7.20 10.89 14.81
N ILE A 160 6.20 11.07 15.67
CA ILE A 160 5.53 12.33 15.90
C ILE A 160 6.34 13.12 16.93
N PRO A 161 6.84 14.32 16.58
CA PRO A 161 7.53 15.18 17.53
C PRO A 161 6.63 15.54 18.72
N GLN A 162 7.12 15.37 19.94
CA GLN A 162 6.48 15.87 21.15
C GLN A 162 7.43 16.79 21.92
N SER A 163 6.90 17.92 22.35
CA SER A 163 7.48 18.82 23.34
C SER A 163 6.68 18.73 24.63
N ASP A 164 7.27 19.08 25.77
CA ASP A 164 6.54 19.16 27.05
C ASP A 164 5.32 20.09 26.90
N LEU A 165 4.12 19.52 27.07
CA LEU A 165 2.84 20.20 26.87
C LEU A 165 2.71 21.44 27.77
N ARG A 166 3.38 21.47 28.94
CA ARG A 166 3.37 22.62 29.86
C ARG A 166 4.02 23.88 29.28
N TYR A 167 5.08 23.73 28.49
CA TYR A 167 5.85 24.86 27.96
C TYR A 167 5.62 25.13 26.46
N SER A 168 5.04 24.15 25.74
CA SER A 168 4.69 24.28 24.31
C SER A 168 3.70 25.40 23.98
N GLN A 169 2.86 25.81 24.94
CA GLN A 169 1.89 26.90 24.74
C GLN A 169 2.52 28.30 24.82
N GLN A 170 3.72 28.43 25.41
CA GLN A 170 4.37 29.71 25.69
C GLN A 170 5.58 29.99 24.79
N THR A 171 6.30 28.96 24.33
CA THR A 171 7.50 29.09 23.48
C THR A 171 7.68 27.85 22.59
N ASP A 172 8.18 28.03 21.36
CA ASP A 172 8.58 26.92 20.46
C ASP A 172 9.92 26.32 20.93
N LEU A 173 9.91 25.69 22.10
CA LEU A 173 11.02 24.86 22.56
C LEU A 173 11.12 23.67 21.61
N GLY A 174 12.34 23.38 21.14
CA GLY A 174 12.60 22.31 20.17
C GLY A 174 12.04 20.94 20.58
N VAL A 175 12.05 20.00 19.64
CA VAL A 175 11.56 18.63 19.86
C VAL A 175 12.40 17.95 20.95
N THR A 176 11.76 17.53 22.05
CA THR A 176 12.43 16.88 23.19
C THR A 176 12.29 15.36 23.14
N HIS A 177 11.15 14.86 22.68
CA HIS A 177 10.86 13.43 22.57
C HIS A 177 10.08 13.11 21.28
N PHE A 178 10.07 11.84 20.89
CA PHE A 178 9.31 11.34 19.75
C PHE A 178 8.30 10.28 20.19
N ARG A 179 7.06 10.35 19.69
CA ARG A 179 6.02 9.33 19.88
C ARG A 179 5.84 8.54 18.60
N ALA A 180 5.91 7.21 18.66
CA ALA A 180 5.60 6.37 17.51
C ALA A 180 4.12 6.52 17.10
N GLY A 181 3.86 6.80 15.81
CA GLY A 181 2.50 6.90 15.27
C GLY A 181 1.81 5.54 15.14
N MET A 182 2.46 4.57 14.49
CA MET A 182 1.97 3.20 14.34
C MET A 182 3.01 2.17 14.79
N THR A 183 2.54 1.04 15.30
CA THR A 183 3.37 -0.10 15.69
C THR A 183 3.82 -0.88 14.46
N HIS A 184 5.11 -1.19 14.38
CA HIS A 184 5.73 -2.08 13.40
C HIS A 184 6.77 -2.95 14.11
N ASP A 185 7.21 -4.02 13.47
CA ASP A 185 8.31 -4.86 13.97
C ASP A 185 9.62 -4.04 13.91
N GLU A 186 10.53 -4.23 14.88
CA GLU A 186 11.63 -3.30 15.22
C GLU A 186 12.56 -2.92 14.06
N ASP A 187 12.68 -3.77 13.02
CA ASP A 187 13.53 -3.55 11.86
C ASP A 187 12.78 -3.15 10.57
N GLN A 188 11.44 -3.08 10.59
CA GLN A 188 10.63 -2.86 9.40
C GLN A 188 10.13 -1.41 9.27
N LEU A 189 10.95 -0.55 8.65
CA LEU A 189 10.57 0.84 8.38
C LEU A 189 9.73 0.95 7.10
N ILE A 190 8.43 1.23 7.24
CA ILE A 190 7.57 1.51 6.09
C ILE A 190 7.87 2.91 5.54
N PRO A 191 8.19 3.06 4.23
CA PRO A 191 8.45 4.35 3.61
C PRO A 191 7.28 5.32 3.79
N ASN A 192 7.61 6.57 4.13
CA ASN A 192 6.63 7.63 4.31
C ASN A 192 6.39 8.39 2.99
N LEU A 193 5.12 8.57 2.61
CA LEU A 193 4.71 9.31 1.41
C LEU A 193 5.35 10.71 1.29
N TYR A 194 5.52 11.44 2.39
CA TYR A 194 6.10 12.79 2.34
C TYR A 194 7.49 12.84 1.68
N ARG A 195 8.34 11.83 1.92
CA ARG A 195 9.71 11.78 1.36
C ARG A 195 9.74 11.72 -0.16
N TYR A 196 8.62 11.36 -0.79
CA TYR A 196 8.48 11.21 -2.24
C TYR A 196 7.70 12.34 -2.89
N ILE A 197 7.34 13.38 -2.12
CA ILE A 197 6.69 14.59 -2.61
C ILE A 197 7.67 15.74 -2.41
N GLN A 198 8.09 16.35 -3.52
CA GLN A 198 9.01 17.48 -3.48
C GLN A 198 8.34 18.68 -2.79
N PRO A 199 9.02 19.42 -1.89
CA PRO A 199 8.50 20.65 -1.29
C PRO A 199 8.10 21.71 -2.35
N TRP A 200 7.14 22.59 -2.06
CA TRP A 200 6.70 23.63 -3.02
C TRP A 200 7.79 24.65 -3.29
N GLU A 201 8.54 25.06 -2.26
CA GLU A 201 9.67 26.00 -2.41
C GLU A 201 10.69 25.45 -3.42
N SER A 202 11.05 24.16 -3.28
CA SER A 202 11.96 23.48 -4.21
C SER A 202 11.39 23.39 -5.63
N GLU A 203 10.09 23.18 -5.79
CA GLU A 203 9.43 23.13 -7.09
C GLU A 203 9.37 24.50 -7.78
N PHE A 204 9.17 25.59 -7.02
CA PHE A 204 9.17 26.94 -7.59
C PHE A 204 10.56 27.35 -8.06
N ILE A 205 11.58 27.08 -7.24
CA ILE A 205 12.98 27.34 -7.61
C ILE A 205 13.37 26.51 -8.84
N ASP A 206 13.06 25.20 -8.85
CA ASP A 206 13.35 24.34 -9.99
C ASP A 206 12.57 24.77 -11.23
N SER A 207 11.33 25.24 -11.07
CA SER A 207 10.50 25.74 -12.16
C SER A 207 11.09 26.97 -12.84
N GLU A 208 11.56 27.96 -12.08
CA GLU A 208 12.22 29.15 -12.65
C GLU A 208 13.43 28.74 -13.48
N ARG A 209 14.30 27.90 -12.91
CA ARG A 209 15.48 27.37 -13.58
C ARG A 209 15.13 26.63 -14.88
N VAL A 210 14.21 25.67 -14.79
CA VAL A 210 13.82 24.78 -15.89
C VAL A 210 13.15 25.55 -17.03
N TRP A 211 12.30 26.53 -16.73
CA TRP A 211 11.68 27.36 -17.76
C TRP A 211 12.65 28.38 -18.38
N SER A 212 13.62 28.90 -17.63
CA SER A 212 14.71 29.72 -18.18
C SER A 212 15.61 28.92 -19.11
N GLU A 213 16.02 27.72 -18.71
CA GLU A 213 16.80 26.78 -19.55
C GLU A 213 16.03 26.42 -20.84
N TYR A 214 14.72 26.15 -20.74
CA TYR A 214 13.88 25.90 -21.91
C TYR A 214 13.82 27.09 -22.86
N ALA A 215 13.71 28.32 -22.34
CA ALA A 215 13.68 29.52 -23.17
C ALA A 215 14.98 29.71 -23.96
N LEU A 216 16.13 29.45 -23.33
CA LEU A 216 17.44 29.48 -23.97
C LEU A 216 17.56 28.39 -25.05
N LYS A 217 17.26 27.13 -24.71
CA LYS A 217 17.29 26.00 -25.66
C LYS A 217 16.37 26.23 -26.86
N LYS A 218 15.21 26.84 -26.64
CA LYS A 218 14.26 27.19 -27.71
C LYS A 218 14.83 28.26 -28.64
N GLU A 219 15.51 29.27 -28.10
CA GLU A 219 16.14 30.31 -28.91
C GLU A 219 17.35 29.76 -29.68
N GLU A 220 18.19 28.94 -29.05
CA GLU A 220 19.30 28.25 -29.72
C GLU A 220 18.80 27.36 -30.88
N ALA A 221 17.74 26.59 -30.65
CA ALA A 221 17.13 25.78 -31.69
C ALA A 221 16.60 26.63 -32.86
N ARG A 222 15.99 27.79 -32.54
CA ARG A 222 15.52 28.76 -33.56
C ARG A 222 16.67 29.32 -34.39
N VAL A 223 17.78 29.71 -33.75
CA VAL A 223 18.99 30.21 -34.42
C VAL A 223 19.62 29.15 -35.33
N GLN A 224 19.61 27.88 -34.87
CA GLN A 224 20.09 26.74 -35.65
C GLN A 224 19.10 26.28 -36.75
N GLY A 225 17.92 26.90 -36.87
CA GLY A 225 16.90 26.49 -37.83
C GLY A 225 16.31 25.10 -37.56
N ARG A 226 16.48 24.56 -36.35
CA ARG A 226 15.97 23.24 -35.95
C ARG A 226 14.75 23.37 -35.04
N ARG A 227 13.90 22.34 -35.04
CA ARG A 227 12.81 22.24 -34.07
C ARG A 227 13.30 21.52 -32.82
N LEU A 228 12.97 22.05 -31.65
CA LEU A 228 13.22 21.37 -30.38
C LEU A 228 12.50 20.02 -30.34
N THR A 229 13.21 18.98 -29.94
CA THR A 229 12.72 17.60 -29.86
C THR A 229 12.54 17.15 -28.42
N LEU A 230 12.04 15.93 -28.22
CA LEU A 230 11.91 15.31 -26.91
C LEU A 230 13.27 15.13 -26.23
N GLU A 231 14.27 14.69 -27.00
CA GLU A 231 15.61 14.34 -26.52
C GLU A 231 16.33 15.53 -25.89
N ASP A 232 16.10 16.74 -26.41
CA ASP A 232 16.66 17.98 -25.86
C ASP A 232 16.16 18.31 -24.44
N MET A 233 15.06 17.67 -24.01
CA MET A 233 14.29 18.02 -22.81
C MET A 233 14.17 16.87 -21.80
N GLU A 234 14.77 15.71 -22.06
CA GLU A 234 14.64 14.49 -21.24
C GLU A 234 14.99 14.74 -19.76
N ASP A 235 16.10 15.45 -19.50
CA ASP A 235 16.57 15.77 -18.14
C ASP A 235 15.56 16.58 -17.30
N SER A 236 14.66 17.29 -17.97
CA SER A 236 13.71 18.23 -17.39
C SER A 236 12.24 17.84 -17.64
N TRP A 237 12.00 16.64 -18.16
CA TRP A 237 10.71 16.22 -18.70
C TRP A 237 9.55 16.37 -17.73
N ASP A 238 9.73 15.88 -16.50
CA ASP A 238 8.74 15.89 -15.43
C ASP A 238 8.93 17.06 -14.44
N ARG A 239 9.64 18.11 -14.84
CA ARG A 239 9.95 19.28 -13.99
C ARG A 239 9.21 20.54 -14.42
N GLY A 240 9.16 21.52 -13.50
CA GLY A 240 8.55 22.83 -13.71
C GLY A 240 7.06 22.90 -13.39
N ILE A 241 6.58 24.12 -13.16
CA ILE A 241 5.17 24.47 -12.98
C ILE A 241 4.83 25.61 -13.97
N PRO A 242 4.05 25.36 -15.02
CA PRO A 242 3.53 24.06 -15.46
C PRO A 242 4.63 23.06 -15.85
N ARG A 243 4.33 21.76 -15.88
CA ARG A 243 5.30 20.72 -16.26
C ARG A 243 5.69 20.85 -17.73
N ILE A 244 6.99 20.73 -18.04
CA ILE A 244 7.50 20.88 -19.42
C ILE A 244 6.89 19.87 -20.39
N ASN A 245 6.69 18.62 -19.97
CA ASN A 245 6.07 17.58 -20.81
C ASN A 245 4.68 17.96 -21.35
N THR A 246 3.99 18.94 -20.77
CA THR A 246 2.68 19.41 -21.25
C THR A 246 2.74 20.04 -22.64
N LEU A 247 3.90 20.56 -23.05
CA LEU A 247 4.14 21.14 -24.38
C LEU A 247 4.05 20.11 -25.53
N PHE A 248 4.20 18.84 -25.19
CA PHE A 248 4.24 17.71 -26.14
C PHE A 248 2.96 16.88 -26.11
N GLN A 249 1.89 17.38 -25.47
CA GLN A 249 0.60 16.70 -25.46
C GLN A 249 -0.05 16.64 -26.85
N LYS A 250 -0.83 15.57 -27.08
CA LYS A 250 -1.62 15.38 -28.30
C LYS A 250 -2.63 16.51 -28.52
N ASP A 251 -3.27 16.98 -27.45
CA ASP A 251 -4.35 17.97 -27.49
C ASP A 251 -3.86 19.43 -27.40
N ARG A 252 -2.56 19.69 -27.53
CA ARG A 252 -1.97 21.03 -27.28
C ARG A 252 -2.52 22.16 -28.15
N GLN A 253 -3.17 21.84 -29.28
CA GLN A 253 -3.78 22.83 -30.17
C GLN A 253 -5.17 23.27 -29.68
N THR A 254 -5.89 22.45 -28.91
CA THR A 254 -7.24 22.77 -28.42
C THR A 254 -7.22 23.38 -27.02
N LEU A 255 -6.24 23.01 -26.18
CA LEU A 255 -6.10 23.51 -24.82
C LEU A 255 -5.97 25.03 -24.67
N PRO A 256 -5.36 25.79 -25.61
CA PRO A 256 -5.31 27.25 -25.53
C PRO A 256 -6.69 27.94 -25.51
N TYR A 257 -7.74 27.27 -25.99
CA TYR A 257 -9.12 27.76 -25.96
C TYR A 257 -9.84 27.46 -24.64
N ASP A 258 -9.33 26.55 -23.81
CA ASP A 258 -9.92 26.20 -22.52
C ASP A 258 -9.48 27.19 -21.42
N ARG A 259 -10.02 28.40 -21.48
CA ARG A 259 -9.77 29.47 -20.49
C ARG A 259 -10.72 29.34 -19.28
N GLY A 260 -10.28 29.82 -18.13
CA GLY A 260 -11.08 29.83 -16.88
C GLY A 260 -11.31 28.43 -16.28
N TRP A 261 -10.50 27.43 -16.66
CA TRP A 261 -10.70 26.04 -16.25
C TRP A 261 -10.55 25.80 -14.74
N ARG A 262 -9.70 26.57 -14.03
CA ARG A 262 -9.52 26.44 -12.57
C ARG A 262 -10.80 26.74 -11.80
N VAL A 263 -11.40 27.90 -12.03
CA VAL A 263 -12.69 28.30 -11.41
C VAL A 263 -13.79 27.33 -11.81
N ARG A 264 -13.84 26.91 -13.09
CA ARG A 264 -14.78 25.89 -13.55
C ARG A 264 -14.62 24.58 -12.77
N GLN A 265 -13.39 24.18 -12.46
CA GLN A 265 -13.11 22.94 -11.75
C GLN A 265 -13.48 23.02 -10.26
N GLU A 266 -13.27 24.16 -9.63
CA GLU A 266 -13.74 24.44 -8.26
C GLU A 266 -15.28 24.40 -8.20
N PHE A 267 -15.96 25.05 -9.15
CA PHE A 267 -17.42 25.14 -9.17
C PHE A 267 -18.12 23.82 -9.53
N LYS A 268 -17.38 22.79 -9.99
CA LYS A 268 -17.94 21.44 -10.16
C LYS A 268 -18.50 20.87 -8.86
N GLN A 269 -18.08 21.35 -7.70
CA GLN A 269 -18.67 20.93 -6.42
C GLN A 269 -20.17 21.20 -6.31
N PHE A 270 -20.67 22.24 -6.99
CA PHE A 270 -22.09 22.60 -7.00
C PHE A 270 -22.89 21.86 -8.09
N GLN A 271 -22.19 21.28 -9.07
CA GLN A 271 -22.81 20.58 -10.20
C GLN A 271 -22.77 19.06 -10.01
N MET A 272 -21.74 18.54 -9.35
CA MET A 272 -21.48 17.12 -9.21
C MET A 272 -21.43 16.72 -7.73
N THR A 273 -22.15 15.67 -7.37
CA THR A 273 -22.14 15.11 -6.00
C THR A 273 -20.84 14.40 -5.64
N LYS A 274 -20.03 14.01 -6.64
CA LYS A 274 -18.74 13.35 -6.43
C LYS A 274 -17.68 14.40 -6.07
N THR A 275 -17.18 14.32 -4.84
CA THR A 275 -16.05 15.14 -4.38
C THR A 275 -14.77 14.84 -5.18
N ASN A 276 -14.12 15.90 -5.64
CA ASN A 276 -12.79 15.85 -6.28
C ASN A 276 -11.72 16.41 -5.33
N PRO A 277 -10.78 15.60 -4.83
CA PRO A 277 -9.70 16.10 -3.98
C PRO A 277 -8.65 16.92 -4.76
N PHE A 278 -8.63 16.81 -6.09
CA PHE A 278 -7.74 17.56 -6.97
C PHE A 278 -8.49 18.72 -7.62
N TRP A 279 -9.27 19.49 -6.85
CA TRP A 279 -10.03 20.63 -7.38
C TRP A 279 -9.13 21.75 -7.90
N TRP A 280 -7.91 21.86 -7.37
CA TRP A 280 -6.93 22.93 -7.64
C TRP A 280 -6.06 22.73 -8.90
N THR A 281 -5.94 21.50 -9.42
CA THR A 281 -5.04 21.17 -10.55
C THR A 281 -5.72 20.36 -11.64
N HIS A 282 -5.22 20.48 -12.87
CA HIS A 282 -5.66 19.68 -14.01
C HIS A 282 -4.48 19.17 -14.81
N GLN A 283 -4.37 17.84 -14.99
CA GLN A 283 -3.21 17.20 -15.61
C GLN A 283 -2.96 17.66 -17.06
N LYS A 284 -3.99 18.05 -17.81
CA LYS A 284 -3.77 18.58 -19.17
C LYS A 284 -3.07 19.95 -19.17
N HIS A 285 -3.31 20.77 -18.15
CA HIS A 285 -2.80 22.14 -18.09
C HIS A 285 -1.52 22.24 -17.24
N ASP A 286 -1.55 21.68 -16.03
CA ASP A 286 -0.42 21.73 -15.09
C ASP A 286 0.57 20.58 -15.29
N GLY A 287 0.14 19.48 -15.92
CA GLY A 287 0.86 18.22 -15.92
C GLY A 287 0.64 17.40 -14.64
N LYS A 288 1.34 16.28 -14.51
CA LYS A 288 1.31 15.46 -13.30
C LYS A 288 2.33 16.01 -12.30
N LEU A 289 1.84 16.54 -11.17
CA LEU A 289 2.68 17.26 -10.20
C LEU A 289 3.36 16.37 -9.16
N TRP A 290 3.17 15.04 -9.23
CA TRP A 290 3.80 14.09 -8.31
C TRP A 290 4.10 12.77 -9.02
N ASN A 291 5.17 12.10 -8.59
CA ASN A 291 5.55 10.77 -9.07
C ASN A 291 5.85 9.86 -7.88
N LEU A 292 5.12 8.76 -7.77
CA LEU A 292 5.21 7.80 -6.65
C LEU A 292 5.75 6.43 -7.09
N ASN A 293 6.41 6.38 -8.26
CA ASN A 293 7.01 5.14 -8.76
C ASN A 293 8.11 4.64 -7.81
N ASN A 294 8.96 5.54 -7.30
CA ASN A 294 10.03 5.20 -6.36
C ASN A 294 9.46 4.73 -5.02
N TYR A 295 8.40 5.38 -4.52
CA TYR A 295 7.69 4.94 -3.31
C TYR A 295 7.27 3.47 -3.42
N ARG A 296 6.72 3.07 -4.58
CA ARG A 296 6.31 1.67 -4.81
C ARG A 296 7.49 0.71 -4.73
N THR A 297 8.63 1.05 -5.36
CA THR A 297 9.83 0.23 -5.35
C THR A 297 10.40 0.08 -3.93
N ASP A 298 10.49 1.19 -3.20
CA ASP A 298 11.07 1.20 -1.86
C ASP A 298 10.17 0.49 -0.84
N VAL A 299 8.84 0.56 -1.01
CA VAL A 299 7.91 -0.24 -0.20
C VAL A 299 8.13 -1.73 -0.42
N ILE A 300 8.40 -2.19 -1.66
CA ILE A 300 8.70 -3.60 -1.91
C ILE A 300 9.97 -4.00 -1.15
N GLN A 301 11.01 -3.17 -1.20
CA GLN A 301 12.27 -3.45 -0.49
C GLN A 301 12.09 -3.45 1.04
N ALA A 302 11.38 -2.46 1.58
CA ALA A 302 11.08 -2.38 3.01
C ALA A 302 10.24 -3.57 3.53
N LEU A 303 9.49 -4.23 2.65
CA LEU A 303 8.71 -5.42 2.98
C LEU A 303 9.49 -6.74 2.82
N GLY A 304 10.81 -6.68 2.55
CA GLY A 304 11.66 -7.87 2.38
C GLY A 304 11.77 -8.35 0.93
N GLY A 305 11.55 -7.47 -0.05
CA GLY A 305 11.60 -7.80 -1.47
C GLY A 305 10.37 -8.59 -1.94
N VAL A 306 10.33 -8.94 -3.23
CA VAL A 306 9.18 -9.67 -3.80
C VAL A 306 9.06 -11.06 -3.18
N GLU A 307 10.17 -11.79 -3.02
CA GLU A 307 10.16 -13.15 -2.45
C GLU A 307 9.69 -13.17 -1.00
N GLY A 308 10.20 -12.26 -0.16
CA GLY A 308 9.77 -12.12 1.23
C GLY A 308 8.27 -11.82 1.35
N ILE A 309 7.73 -10.98 0.47
CA ILE A 309 6.29 -10.73 0.38
C ILE A 309 5.54 -12.01 0.01
N LEU A 310 6.02 -12.78 -0.96
CA LEU A 310 5.33 -13.98 -1.47
C LEU A 310 5.30 -15.12 -0.46
N GLU A 311 6.23 -15.20 0.50
CA GLU A 311 6.16 -16.17 1.62
C GLU A 311 4.89 -16.01 2.47
N HIS A 312 4.32 -14.80 2.52
CA HIS A 312 3.06 -14.52 3.22
C HIS A 312 1.80 -14.93 2.44
N THR A 313 1.96 -15.44 1.21
CA THR A 313 0.89 -15.67 0.24
C THR A 313 0.79 -17.14 -0.18
N LEU A 314 -0.28 -17.48 -0.90
CA LEU A 314 -0.49 -18.81 -1.46
C LEU A 314 0.34 -19.07 -2.74
N PHE A 315 1.35 -18.25 -3.04
CA PHE A 315 2.15 -18.35 -4.27
C PHE A 315 2.77 -19.74 -4.47
N LYS A 316 3.45 -20.29 -3.46
CA LYS A 316 4.02 -21.66 -3.54
C LYS A 316 2.94 -22.72 -3.81
N GLY A 317 1.72 -22.50 -3.32
CA GLY A 317 0.58 -23.39 -3.58
C GLY A 317 0.07 -23.35 -5.02
N THR A 318 0.41 -22.31 -5.80
CA THR A 318 0.11 -22.26 -7.25
C THR A 318 1.12 -23.03 -8.09
N TYR A 319 2.27 -23.38 -7.52
CA TYR A 319 3.34 -24.14 -8.17
C TYR A 319 3.90 -23.50 -9.45
N PHE A 320 3.79 -22.17 -9.59
CA PHE A 320 4.53 -21.44 -10.63
C PHE A 320 6.03 -21.40 -10.30
N PRO A 321 6.92 -21.60 -11.29
CA PRO A 321 8.37 -21.63 -11.06
C PRO A 321 8.97 -20.26 -10.77
N THR A 322 8.37 -19.18 -11.29
CA THR A 322 8.77 -17.80 -11.03
C THR A 322 7.54 -16.91 -10.89
N TRP A 323 7.69 -15.81 -10.16
CA TRP A 323 6.66 -14.76 -10.03
C TRP A 323 6.68 -13.77 -11.20
N GLU A 324 7.75 -13.78 -12.00
CA GLU A 324 7.91 -12.92 -13.16
C GLU A 324 6.89 -13.27 -14.26
N GLY A 325 6.32 -12.24 -14.90
CA GLY A 325 5.33 -12.43 -15.96
C GLY A 325 3.94 -12.86 -15.48
N LEU A 326 3.69 -12.90 -14.17
CA LEU A 326 2.35 -13.12 -13.65
C LEU A 326 1.51 -11.84 -13.72
N PHE A 327 0.27 -12.00 -14.17
CA PHE A 327 -0.67 -10.90 -14.31
C PHE A 327 -1.91 -11.15 -13.46
N TRP A 328 -2.27 -10.17 -12.66
CA TRP A 328 -3.57 -10.13 -12.03
C TRP A 328 -4.62 -9.67 -13.04
N GLU A 329 -5.54 -10.57 -13.38
CA GLU A 329 -6.69 -10.21 -14.19
C GLU A 329 -7.51 -9.12 -13.46
N LYS A 330 -7.60 -7.93 -14.07
CA LYS A 330 -8.17 -6.71 -13.45
C LYS A 330 -9.68 -6.77 -13.31
N ALA A 331 -10.36 -7.51 -14.18
CA ALA A 331 -11.76 -7.90 -14.10
C ALA A 331 -11.91 -9.17 -14.96
N SER A 332 -12.50 -10.22 -14.40
CA SER A 332 -12.81 -11.39 -15.21
C SER A 332 -13.92 -11.07 -16.21
N GLY A 333 -13.95 -11.72 -17.36
CA GLY A 333 -15.05 -11.55 -18.33
C GLY A 333 -16.45 -11.79 -17.71
N PHE A 334 -16.51 -12.57 -16.61
CA PHE A 334 -17.71 -12.72 -15.80
C PHE A 334 -18.15 -11.41 -15.12
N GLU A 335 -17.24 -10.70 -14.45
CA GLU A 335 -17.56 -9.43 -13.78
C GLU A 335 -18.02 -8.36 -14.77
N GLU A 336 -17.40 -8.30 -15.95
CA GLU A 336 -17.80 -7.37 -17.02
C GLU A 336 -19.18 -7.70 -17.59
N SER A 337 -19.44 -8.98 -17.87
CA SER A 337 -20.75 -9.42 -18.39
C SER A 337 -21.90 -9.18 -17.42
N MET A 338 -21.63 -9.19 -16.11
CA MET A 338 -22.62 -8.94 -15.06
C MET A 338 -22.76 -7.46 -14.70
N LYS A 339 -21.78 -6.62 -15.04
CA LYS A 339 -21.78 -5.19 -14.69
C LYS A 339 -22.94 -4.42 -15.30
N TYR A 340 -23.28 -4.73 -16.55
CA TYR A 340 -24.35 -4.05 -17.30
C TYR A 340 -25.69 -4.78 -17.26
N LYS A 341 -25.74 -5.97 -16.63
CA LYS A 341 -26.99 -6.68 -16.42
C LYS A 341 -27.81 -6.03 -15.32
N LYS A 342 -29.13 -6.12 -15.46
CA LYS A 342 -30.08 -5.67 -14.44
C LYS A 342 -30.01 -6.64 -13.25
N LEU A 343 -29.41 -6.17 -12.16
CA LEU A 343 -29.21 -6.94 -10.94
C LEU A 343 -29.91 -6.28 -9.76
N THR A 344 -30.37 -7.08 -8.82
CA THR A 344 -30.87 -6.58 -7.53
C THR A 344 -29.72 -6.04 -6.68
N ASN A 345 -30.02 -5.18 -5.70
CA ASN A 345 -29.02 -4.66 -4.78
C ASN A 345 -28.33 -5.77 -3.97
N ALA A 346 -29.07 -6.84 -3.63
CA ALA A 346 -28.52 -8.03 -2.98
C ALA A 346 -27.50 -8.75 -3.87
N GLN A 347 -27.82 -8.95 -5.16
CA GLN A 347 -26.90 -9.55 -6.13
C GLN A 347 -25.63 -8.71 -6.32
N ARG A 348 -25.76 -7.38 -6.42
CA ARG A 348 -24.60 -6.48 -6.49
C ARG A 348 -23.72 -6.55 -5.24
N SER A 349 -24.34 -6.67 -4.06
CA SER A 349 -23.60 -6.85 -2.81
C SER A 349 -22.82 -8.17 -2.80
N GLY A 350 -23.43 -9.25 -3.29
CA GLY A 350 -22.75 -10.55 -3.47
C GLY A 350 -21.57 -10.48 -4.43
N LEU A 351 -21.73 -9.80 -5.58
CA LEU A 351 -20.63 -9.62 -6.55
C LEU A 351 -19.44 -8.86 -5.96
N ASN A 352 -19.67 -7.84 -5.13
CA ASN A 352 -18.59 -7.12 -4.47
C ASN A 352 -17.80 -7.98 -3.45
N GLN A 353 -18.30 -9.16 -3.07
CA GLN A 353 -17.55 -10.09 -2.21
C GLN A 353 -16.51 -10.90 -2.98
N ILE A 354 -16.66 -11.08 -4.30
CA ILE A 354 -15.75 -11.92 -5.11
C ILE A 354 -14.30 -11.42 -5.02
N PRO A 355 -14.00 -10.12 -5.23
CA PRO A 355 -12.63 -9.63 -5.10
C PRO A 355 -12.07 -9.77 -3.67
N ASN A 356 -12.92 -9.63 -2.65
CA ASN A 356 -12.50 -9.80 -1.26
C ASN A 356 -12.17 -11.27 -0.96
N ARG A 357 -12.90 -12.22 -1.56
CA ARG A 357 -12.59 -13.66 -1.45
C ARG A 357 -11.25 -13.98 -2.10
N ARG A 358 -10.97 -13.44 -3.29
CA ARG A 358 -9.66 -13.58 -3.96
C ARG A 358 -8.52 -13.04 -3.09
N PHE A 359 -8.71 -11.84 -2.52
CA PHE A 359 -7.77 -11.25 -1.58
C PHE A 359 -7.54 -12.13 -0.34
N THR A 360 -8.62 -12.64 0.26
CA THR A 360 -8.53 -13.50 1.46
C THR A 360 -7.80 -14.81 1.16
N LEU A 361 -8.05 -15.41 0.00
CA LEU A 361 -7.41 -16.66 -0.41
C LEU A 361 -5.92 -16.46 -0.68
N TRP A 362 -5.55 -15.38 -1.37
CA TRP A 362 -4.16 -15.06 -1.67
C TRP A 362 -3.32 -14.90 -0.40
N TRP A 363 -3.82 -14.14 0.58
CA TRP A 363 -3.16 -13.92 1.87
C TRP A 363 -3.50 -14.98 2.93
N SER A 364 -4.07 -16.12 2.52
CA SER A 364 -4.58 -17.12 3.46
C SER A 364 -3.53 -17.71 4.42
N PRO A 365 -2.25 -17.95 4.03
CA PRO A 365 -1.25 -18.47 4.98
C PRO A 365 -1.02 -17.53 6.17
N THR A 366 -1.00 -16.22 5.92
CA THR A 366 -0.81 -15.20 6.96
C THR A 366 -2.09 -14.97 7.77
N ILE A 367 -3.24 -14.91 7.10
CA ILE A 367 -4.55 -14.62 7.73
C ILE A 367 -5.03 -15.78 8.61
N ASN A 368 -4.77 -17.03 8.21
CA ASN A 368 -5.15 -18.26 8.92
C ASN A 368 -3.97 -18.90 9.67
N ARG A 369 -3.05 -18.09 10.19
CA ARG A 369 -1.92 -18.56 11.00
C ARG A 369 -2.39 -19.27 12.28
N ALA A 370 -1.59 -20.21 12.78
CA ALA A 370 -1.84 -20.94 14.03
C ALA A 370 -1.59 -20.09 15.29
N ASN A 371 -0.66 -19.12 15.23
CA ASN A 371 -0.33 -18.23 16.34
C ASN A 371 -1.42 -17.15 16.55
N VAL A 372 -2.52 -17.55 17.19
CA VAL A 372 -3.70 -16.73 17.47
C VAL A 372 -3.93 -16.71 18.98
N TYR A 373 -3.98 -15.50 19.56
CA TYR A 373 -4.11 -15.29 21.01
C TYR A 373 -5.39 -15.92 21.62
N VAL A 374 -6.51 -15.89 20.88
CA VAL A 374 -7.79 -16.53 21.24
C VAL A 374 -8.48 -16.99 19.97
N GLY A 375 -8.77 -18.28 19.85
CA GLY A 375 -9.56 -18.83 18.75
C GLY A 375 -9.66 -20.34 18.81
N PHE A 376 -10.88 -20.88 18.78
CA PHE A 376 -11.08 -22.32 18.63
C PHE A 376 -10.61 -22.75 17.23
N GLN A 377 -9.75 -23.75 17.22
CA GLN A 377 -9.32 -24.44 16.01
C GLN A 377 -10.46 -25.35 15.54
N VAL A 378 -10.88 -25.17 14.29
CA VAL A 378 -11.93 -25.99 13.67
C VAL A 378 -11.39 -26.59 12.39
N GLN A 379 -11.47 -27.91 12.27
CA GLN A 379 -11.13 -28.60 11.03
C GLN A 379 -12.24 -28.40 10.00
N LEU A 380 -11.88 -28.12 8.75
CA LEU A 380 -12.83 -28.04 7.64
C LEU A 380 -13.27 -29.45 7.21
N ASP A 381 -14.57 -29.58 6.96
CA ASP A 381 -15.20 -30.85 6.57
C ASP A 381 -14.48 -31.49 5.38
N LEU A 382 -14.19 -32.79 5.50
CA LEU A 382 -13.54 -33.62 4.47
C LEU A 382 -12.14 -33.17 4.03
N THR A 383 -11.46 -32.33 4.82
CA THR A 383 -10.11 -31.85 4.54
C THR A 383 -9.25 -31.87 5.80
N GLY A 384 -7.93 -31.86 5.64
CA GLY A 384 -6.99 -31.70 6.75
C GLY A 384 -6.77 -30.27 7.21
N ILE A 385 -7.54 -29.30 6.70
CA ILE A 385 -7.27 -27.87 6.93
C ILE A 385 -7.89 -27.43 8.25
N PHE A 386 -7.06 -26.88 9.11
CA PHE A 386 -7.51 -26.23 10.34
C PHE A 386 -7.72 -24.73 10.11
N MET A 387 -8.90 -24.24 10.45
CA MET A 387 -9.18 -22.82 10.54
C MET A 387 -9.03 -22.35 11.98
N HIS A 388 -8.19 -21.33 12.16
CA HIS A 388 -8.03 -20.66 13.44
C HIS A 388 -8.98 -19.47 13.46
N GLY A 389 -10.18 -19.63 14.01
CA GLY A 389 -11.21 -18.59 14.07
C GLY A 389 -12.16 -18.53 12.86
N LYS A 390 -13.20 -17.70 12.96
CA LYS A 390 -14.30 -17.64 11.99
C LYS A 390 -14.01 -16.62 10.87
N ILE A 391 -13.47 -17.09 9.75
CA ILE A 391 -13.25 -16.29 8.52
C ILE A 391 -14.11 -16.85 7.37
N PRO A 392 -15.36 -16.37 7.20
CA PRO A 392 -16.30 -16.98 6.25
C PRO A 392 -15.83 -16.94 4.79
N THR A 393 -15.20 -15.83 4.37
CA THR A 393 -14.71 -15.65 2.99
C THR A 393 -13.62 -16.66 2.63
N LEU A 394 -12.76 -17.01 3.60
CA LEU A 394 -11.73 -18.03 3.43
C LEU A 394 -12.34 -19.43 3.39
N LYS A 395 -13.24 -19.74 4.33
CA LYS A 395 -13.96 -21.04 4.38
C LYS A 395 -14.59 -21.38 3.04
N ILE A 396 -15.32 -20.45 2.44
CA ILE A 396 -15.99 -20.66 1.14
C ILE A 396 -14.96 -20.98 0.05
N SER A 397 -13.83 -20.27 0.02
CA SER A 397 -12.82 -20.43 -1.02
C SER A 397 -12.08 -21.76 -0.89
N LEU A 398 -11.74 -22.19 0.32
CA LEU A 398 -11.11 -23.49 0.57
C LEU A 398 -12.04 -24.66 0.24
N ILE A 399 -13.32 -24.57 0.60
CA ILE A 399 -14.32 -25.61 0.23
C ILE A 399 -14.47 -25.71 -1.29
N GLN A 400 -14.41 -24.58 -2.01
CA GLN A 400 -14.49 -24.60 -3.47
C GLN A 400 -13.26 -25.24 -4.12
N ILE A 401 -12.06 -25.07 -3.56
CA ILE A 401 -10.84 -25.73 -4.04
C ILE A 401 -10.96 -27.24 -3.82
N PHE A 402 -11.25 -27.67 -2.59
CA PHE A 402 -11.29 -29.10 -2.22
C PHE A 402 -12.65 -29.77 -2.45
N ARG A 403 -13.45 -29.25 -3.39
CA ARG A 403 -14.77 -29.79 -3.72
C ARG A 403 -14.66 -31.20 -4.31
N ALA A 404 -15.78 -31.92 -4.33
CA ALA A 404 -15.89 -33.25 -4.94
C ALA A 404 -14.83 -34.24 -4.43
N HIS A 405 -14.60 -34.22 -3.12
CA HIS A 405 -13.70 -35.14 -2.42
C HIS A 405 -12.23 -35.06 -2.86
N LEU A 406 -11.78 -33.89 -3.34
CA LEU A 406 -10.43 -33.73 -3.88
C LEU A 406 -9.33 -34.15 -2.89
N TRP A 407 -9.50 -33.88 -1.59
CA TRP A 407 -8.52 -34.28 -0.58
C TRP A 407 -8.31 -35.80 -0.52
N GLN A 408 -9.40 -36.57 -0.55
CA GLN A 408 -9.35 -38.03 -0.57
C GLN A 408 -8.73 -38.54 -1.87
N LYS A 409 -9.12 -37.94 -3.01
CA LYS A 409 -8.58 -38.31 -4.33
C LYS A 409 -7.08 -38.06 -4.43
N ILE A 410 -6.57 -36.97 -3.87
CA ILE A 410 -5.13 -36.68 -3.83
C ILE A 410 -4.41 -37.77 -3.01
N HIS A 411 -4.90 -38.08 -1.81
CA HIS A 411 -4.31 -39.13 -0.97
C HIS A 411 -4.29 -40.48 -1.68
N GLU A 412 -5.42 -40.90 -2.25
CA GLU A 412 -5.50 -42.18 -2.95
C GLU A 412 -4.65 -42.22 -4.23
N SER A 413 -4.59 -41.12 -5.00
CA SER A 413 -3.74 -41.03 -6.19
C SER A 413 -2.28 -41.22 -5.84
N VAL A 414 -1.78 -40.50 -4.83
CA VAL A 414 -0.38 -40.61 -4.40
C VAL A 414 -0.05 -42.03 -3.92
N VAL A 415 -0.96 -42.68 -3.18
CA VAL A 415 -0.76 -44.07 -2.74
C VAL A 415 -0.73 -45.02 -3.94
N MET A 416 -1.59 -44.84 -4.93
CA MET A 416 -1.59 -45.67 -6.14
C MET A 416 -0.31 -45.47 -6.95
N ASP A 417 0.14 -44.22 -7.14
CA ASP A 417 1.34 -43.90 -7.91
C ASP A 417 2.58 -44.50 -7.22
N LEU A 418 2.69 -44.41 -5.89
CA LEU A 418 3.76 -45.06 -5.13
C LEU A 418 3.72 -46.59 -5.24
N CYS A 419 2.54 -47.20 -5.18
CA CYS A 419 2.38 -48.65 -5.36
C CYS A 419 2.91 -49.08 -6.74
N GLN A 420 2.58 -48.33 -7.80
CA GLN A 420 3.07 -48.61 -9.16
C GLN A 420 4.60 -48.50 -9.26
N VAL A 421 5.22 -47.54 -8.56
CA VAL A 421 6.68 -47.42 -8.50
C VAL A 421 7.29 -48.63 -7.79
N PHE A 422 6.72 -49.07 -6.66
CA PHE A 422 7.20 -50.28 -5.98
C PHE A 422 7.01 -51.56 -6.81
N ASP A 423 5.92 -51.67 -7.56
CA ASP A 423 5.66 -52.79 -8.46
C ASP A 423 6.67 -52.87 -9.62
N GLN A 424 7.26 -51.74 -10.04
CA GLN A 424 8.30 -51.70 -11.07
C GLN A 424 9.68 -52.09 -10.53
N GLU A 425 9.92 -51.88 -9.23
CA GLU A 425 11.22 -52.05 -8.57
C GLU A 425 11.28 -53.29 -7.66
N LEU A 426 10.39 -54.28 -7.86
CA LEU A 426 10.29 -55.47 -7.01
C LEU A 426 11.60 -56.27 -6.94
N ASP A 427 12.22 -56.54 -8.10
CA ASP A 427 13.44 -57.33 -8.20
C ASP A 427 14.65 -56.58 -7.60
N ALA A 428 14.75 -55.28 -7.87
CA ALA A 428 15.88 -54.46 -7.43
C ALA A 428 15.92 -54.25 -5.91
N LEU A 429 14.74 -54.19 -5.28
CA LEU A 429 14.59 -53.96 -3.83
C LEU A 429 14.33 -55.25 -3.03
N GLU A 430 14.36 -56.41 -3.68
CA GLU A 430 14.07 -57.72 -3.08
C GLU A 430 12.68 -57.77 -2.38
N ILE A 431 11.67 -57.17 -3.01
CA ILE A 431 10.28 -57.17 -2.55
C ILE A 431 9.57 -58.40 -3.12
N GLU A 432 8.97 -59.22 -2.26
CA GLU A 432 8.11 -60.35 -2.65
C GLU A 432 6.77 -59.85 -3.20
N THR A 433 6.10 -58.99 -2.44
CA THR A 433 4.82 -58.38 -2.85
C THR A 433 4.68 -56.97 -2.25
N ALA A 434 4.18 -56.03 -3.07
CA ALA A 434 3.72 -54.72 -2.62
C ALA A 434 2.19 -54.73 -2.51
N GLN A 435 1.67 -54.76 -1.28
CA GLN A 435 0.24 -54.82 -1.03
C GLN A 435 -0.31 -53.43 -0.67
N LYS A 436 -1.21 -52.90 -1.49
CA LYS A 436 -2.03 -51.75 -1.11
C LYS A 436 -3.07 -52.18 -0.08
N GLU A 437 -3.09 -51.50 1.07
CA GLU A 437 -4.08 -51.75 2.12
C GLU A 437 -5.44 -51.13 1.79
N THR A 438 -6.50 -51.70 2.36
CA THR A 438 -7.85 -51.12 2.20
C THR A 438 -7.96 -49.83 3.01
N ILE A 439 -7.86 -48.69 2.33
CA ILE A 439 -7.87 -47.36 2.94
C ILE A 439 -9.27 -47.01 3.46
N HIS A 440 -9.40 -46.72 4.75
CA HIS A 440 -10.64 -46.19 5.30
C HIS A 440 -10.96 -44.81 4.67
N PRO A 441 -12.18 -44.54 4.18
CA PRO A 441 -12.49 -43.32 3.41
C PRO A 441 -12.18 -42.00 4.13
N ARG A 442 -12.21 -42.00 5.46
CA ARG A 442 -11.95 -40.80 6.28
C ARG A 442 -10.51 -40.66 6.77
N LYS A 443 -9.63 -41.63 6.44
CA LYS A 443 -8.25 -41.67 6.92
C LYS A 443 -7.47 -40.44 6.47
N SER A 444 -7.62 -40.05 5.21
CA SER A 444 -6.86 -38.96 4.56
C SER A 444 -6.88 -37.63 5.32
N TYR A 445 -7.93 -37.36 6.10
CA TYR A 445 -8.08 -36.14 6.88
C TYR A 445 -8.24 -36.39 8.39
N LYS A 446 -7.92 -37.58 8.89
CA LYS A 446 -7.90 -37.86 10.34
C LYS A 446 -6.49 -37.59 10.88
N MET A 447 -6.31 -36.44 11.52
CA MET A 447 -4.98 -35.99 11.98
C MET A 447 -4.55 -36.53 13.35
N ASN A 448 -5.40 -37.30 14.04
CA ASN A 448 -5.09 -37.82 15.38
C ASN A 448 -4.43 -39.19 15.38
N SER A 449 -4.63 -39.97 14.31
CA SER A 449 -4.17 -41.37 14.21
C SER A 449 -4.23 -41.81 12.75
N SER A 450 -3.26 -42.59 12.30
CA SER A 450 -3.22 -43.21 10.97
C SER A 450 -3.07 -44.74 11.05
N CYS A 451 -3.17 -45.41 9.91
CA CYS A 451 -2.79 -46.80 9.70
C CYS A 451 -1.86 -46.89 8.47
N ALA A 452 -1.30 -48.05 8.15
CA ALA A 452 -0.50 -48.22 6.93
C ALA A 452 -1.35 -48.02 5.66
N ASP A 453 -0.74 -47.49 4.59
CA ASP A 453 -1.34 -47.37 3.25
C ASP A 453 -0.84 -48.46 2.29
N ILE A 454 0.45 -48.80 2.39
CA ILE A 454 1.14 -49.82 1.60
C ILE A 454 1.93 -50.69 2.57
N LEU A 455 1.89 -52.00 2.38
CA LEU A 455 2.68 -52.99 3.10
C LEU A 455 3.59 -53.69 2.09
N LEU A 456 4.89 -53.65 2.33
CA LEU A 456 5.88 -54.34 1.49
C LEU A 456 6.35 -55.60 2.22
N PHE A 457 6.29 -56.74 1.55
CA PHE A 457 6.81 -58.00 2.05
C PHE A 457 8.18 -58.24 1.43
N ALA A 458 9.22 -58.41 2.24
CA ALA A 458 10.56 -58.69 1.76
C ALA A 458 10.69 -60.16 1.35
N ALA A 459 11.41 -60.46 0.28
CA ALA A 459 11.69 -61.83 -0.15
C ALA A 459 12.53 -62.62 0.88
N TYR A 460 13.34 -61.92 1.69
CA TYR A 460 14.10 -62.52 2.79
C TYR A 460 14.11 -61.64 4.05
N LYS A 461 15.04 -60.68 4.15
CA LYS A 461 15.20 -59.77 5.28
C LYS A 461 15.83 -58.46 4.82
N TRP A 462 15.26 -57.34 5.23
CA TRP A 462 15.89 -56.03 5.09
C TRP A 462 16.65 -55.65 6.36
N ASN A 463 17.90 -55.22 6.20
CA ASN A 463 18.61 -54.49 7.24
C ASN A 463 18.14 -53.04 7.18
N VAL A 464 17.35 -52.60 8.15
CA VAL A 464 16.72 -51.27 8.12
C VAL A 464 17.52 -50.30 8.99
N CYS A 465 17.70 -49.07 8.51
CA CYS A 465 18.33 -48.00 9.29
C CYS A 465 17.42 -47.52 10.44
N LYS A 466 17.99 -46.73 11.36
CA LYS A 466 17.18 -45.94 12.29
C LYS A 466 16.38 -44.89 11.50
N PRO A 467 15.24 -44.40 12.02
CA PRO A 467 14.47 -43.35 11.36
C PRO A 467 15.31 -42.09 11.10
N SER A 468 15.40 -41.69 9.83
CA SER A 468 16.10 -40.50 9.32
C SER A 468 15.18 -39.66 8.43
N LEU A 469 15.59 -38.45 8.06
CA LEU A 469 14.85 -37.63 7.10
C LEU A 469 15.18 -38.08 5.67
N ILE A 470 14.23 -37.89 4.75
CA ILE A 470 14.39 -38.28 3.33
C ILE A 470 15.60 -37.63 2.63
N ALA A 471 16.08 -36.49 3.12
CA ALA A 471 17.23 -35.77 2.55
C ALA A 471 18.57 -36.12 3.23
N ASP A 472 18.55 -36.93 4.28
CA ASP A 472 19.77 -37.38 4.95
C ASP A 472 20.46 -38.45 4.09
N THR A 473 21.79 -38.46 4.10
CA THR A 473 22.61 -39.32 3.21
C THR A 473 23.48 -40.33 3.94
N ASN A 474 23.60 -40.21 5.27
CA ASN A 474 24.54 -41.01 6.07
C ASN A 474 23.81 -42.08 6.90
N ASP A 475 22.99 -42.88 6.24
CA ASP A 475 22.25 -43.96 6.89
C ASP A 475 23.12 -45.22 7.06
N VAL A 476 23.12 -45.78 8.27
CA VAL A 476 23.84 -47.01 8.60
C VAL A 476 22.83 -48.15 8.77
N TYR A 477 22.90 -49.12 7.86
CA TYR A 477 22.04 -50.32 7.85
C TYR A 477 22.65 -51.41 8.74
N GLY A 478 22.38 -51.33 10.04
CA GLY A 478 22.92 -52.27 11.03
C GLY A 478 21.92 -52.67 12.13
N GLY A 479 20.63 -52.44 11.88
CA GLY A 479 19.52 -52.81 12.77
C GLY A 479 18.97 -54.20 12.48
#